data_AF-A0A972XDI6-F1
#
_entry.id   AF-A0A972XDI6-F1
#
_cell.length_a   1.000
_cell.length_b   1.000
_cell.length_c   1.000
_cell.angle_alpha   90.00
_cell.angle_beta   90.00
_cell.angle_gamma   90.00
#
_symmetry.space_group_name_H-M   'P 1'
#
loop_
_entity.id
_entity.type
_entity.pdbx_description
1 polymer ?
#
loop_
_entity_poly.entity_id
_entity_poly.type
_entity_poly.pdbx_seq_one_letter_code
_entity_poly.pdbx_strand_id
1 'polypeptide(L)'
;EDAATAEISRSQVWQWIRSPKGVLEDGRKVTAPMVKIMVQEELQKVKDSGATGHWDRAAEIFDQMATSEHFEEFLTLPLYEEI
;
A
#
# COMPACT_ATOMS: atom_id res chain seq x y z
N GLU A 1 9.57 -9.34 -7.10
CA GLU A 1 8.95 -9.78 -5.84
C GLU A 1 7.84 -10.78 -6.13
N ASP A 2 7.39 -11.53 -5.12
CA ASP A 2 6.25 -12.44 -5.20
C ASP A 2 5.00 -11.86 -4.50
N ALA A 3 3.85 -12.52 -4.67
CA ALA A 3 2.59 -12.07 -4.05
C ALA A 3 2.68 -12.04 -2.51
N ALA A 4 3.44 -12.96 -1.89
CA ALA A 4 3.62 -13.00 -0.46
C ALA A 4 4.35 -11.74 0.09
N THR A 5 5.33 -11.24 -0.66
CA THR A 5 6.05 -9.99 -0.34
C THR A 5 5.11 -8.79 -0.38
N ALA A 6 4.21 -8.73 -1.36
CA ALA A 6 3.20 -7.68 -1.46
C ALA A 6 2.17 -7.77 -0.31
N GLU A 7 1.76 -8.98 0.06
CA GLU A 7 0.82 -9.23 1.16
C GLU A 7 1.36 -8.78 2.51
N ILE A 8 2.59 -9.17 2.85
CA ILE A 8 3.17 -8.79 4.15
C ILE A 8 3.38 -7.28 4.23
N SER A 9 3.81 -6.64 3.13
CA SER A 9 4.02 -5.19 3.05
C SER A 9 2.72 -4.42 3.26
N ARG A 10 1.67 -4.79 2.52
CA ARG A 10 0.32 -4.21 2.66
C ARG A 10 -0.23 -4.39 4.07
N SER A 11 -0.12 -5.60 4.62
CA SER A 11 -0.63 -5.94 5.95
C SER A 11 0.05 -5.12 7.05
N GLN A 12 1.36 -4.89 6.92
CA GLN A 12 2.12 -4.11 7.87
C GLN A 12 1.68 -2.64 7.88
N VAL A 13 1.50 -2.04 6.70
CA VAL A 13 0.99 -0.67 6.55
C VAL A 13 -0.42 -0.54 7.13
N TRP A 14 -1.32 -1.48 6.82
CA TRP A 14 -2.67 -1.52 7.37
C TRP A 14 -2.67 -1.57 8.90
N GLN A 15 -1.82 -2.43 9.47
CA GLN A 15 -1.68 -2.57 10.93
C GLN A 15 -1.12 -1.30 11.57
N TRP A 16 -0.13 -0.66 10.95
CA TRP A 16 0.44 0.59 11.46
C TRP A 16 -0.57 1.72 11.47
N ILE A 17 -1.46 1.84 10.49
CA ILE A 17 -2.51 2.88 10.53
C ILE A 17 -3.39 2.70 11.78
N ARG A 18 -3.82 1.47 12.08
CA ARG A 18 -4.84 1.18 13.12
C ARG A 18 -4.30 1.00 14.52
N SER A 19 -3.11 0.44 14.66
CA SER A 19 -2.52 0.14 15.96
C SER A 19 -1.98 1.41 16.62
N PRO A 20 -2.16 1.64 17.93
CA PRO A 20 -1.49 2.74 18.64
C PRO A 20 0.04 2.63 18.58
N LYS A 21 0.59 1.44 18.26
CA LYS A 21 2.03 1.22 18.10
C LYS A 21 2.59 1.61 16.73
N GLY A 22 1.74 1.90 15.75
CA GLY A 22 2.18 2.35 14.43
C GLY A 22 2.64 3.80 14.46
N VAL A 23 3.78 4.03 15.10
CA VAL A 23 4.44 5.32 15.29
C VAL A 23 5.82 5.22 14.66
N LEU A 24 6.19 6.19 13.84
CA LEU A 24 7.50 6.28 13.21
C LEU A 24 8.57 6.59 14.25
N GLU A 25 9.84 6.40 13.89
CA GLU A 25 10.98 6.69 14.78
C GLU A 25 11.03 8.17 15.21
N ASP A 26 10.50 9.08 14.39
CA ASP A 26 10.39 10.51 14.67
C ASP A 26 9.17 10.87 15.56
N GLY A 27 8.42 9.89 16.03
CA GLY A 27 7.26 10.06 16.91
C GLY A 27 5.94 10.33 16.19
N ARG A 28 5.91 10.45 14.86
CA ARG A 28 4.64 10.66 14.13
C ARG A 28 3.82 9.37 14.06
N LYS A 29 2.53 9.48 14.33
CA LYS A 29 1.56 8.41 14.10
C LYS A 29 1.39 8.16 12.60
N VAL A 30 1.48 6.90 12.16
CA VAL A 30 1.14 6.51 10.78
C VAL A 30 -0.37 6.67 10.58
N THR A 31 -0.75 7.36 9.51
CA THR A 31 -2.15 7.66 9.17
C THR A 31 -2.44 7.36 7.70
N ALA A 32 -3.71 7.12 7.35
CA ALA A 32 -4.10 6.89 5.95
C ALA A 32 -3.72 8.05 5.01
N PRO A 33 -3.90 9.35 5.37
CA PRO A 33 -3.43 10.45 4.53
C PRO A 33 -1.91 10.44 4.30
N MET A 34 -1.13 10.08 5.32
CA MET A 34 0.34 9.96 5.19
C MET A 34 0.71 8.87 4.19
N VAL A 35 0.09 7.69 4.29
CA VAL A 35 0.34 6.56 3.38
C VAL A 35 -0.05 6.91 1.95
N LYS A 36 -1.21 7.57 1.75
CA LYS A 36 -1.66 8.05 0.42
C LYS A 36 -0.61 8.94 -0.25
N ILE A 37 -0.02 9.88 0.48
CA ILE A 37 1.03 10.77 -0.04
C ILE A 37 2.26 9.95 -0.42
N MET A 38 2.73 9.08 0.47
CA MET A 38 3.91 8.23 0.22
C MET A 38 3.73 7.33 -1.00
N VAL A 39 2.54 6.74 -1.19
CA VAL A 39 2.25 5.90 -2.38
C VAL A 39 2.41 6.71 -3.66
N GLN A 40 1.97 7.97 -3.70
CA GLN A 40 2.14 8.82 -4.88
C GLN A 40 3.60 9.21 -5.12
N GLU A 41 4.35 9.50 -4.05
CA GLU A 41 5.79 9.79 -4.13
C GLU A 41 6.59 8.59 -4.67
N GLU A 42 6.31 7.37 -4.19
CA GLU A 42 6.96 6.16 -4.67
C GLU A 42 6.52 5.79 -6.10
N LEU A 43 5.23 5.98 -6.44
CA LEU A 43 4.75 5.79 -7.82
C LEU A 43 5.50 6.69 -8.81
N GLN A 44 5.73 7.96 -8.44
CA GLN A 44 6.48 8.88 -9.30
C GLN A 44 7.91 8.38 -9.52
N LYS A 45 8.61 7.90 -8.48
CA LYS A 45 9.96 7.32 -8.60
C LYS A 45 9.98 6.10 -9.52
N VAL A 46 8.98 5.23 -9.45
CA VAL A 46 8.84 4.06 -10.34
C VAL A 46 8.67 4.50 -11.79
N LYS A 47 7.85 5.52 -12.05
CA LYS A 47 7.68 6.07 -13.39
C LYS A 47 8.97 6.71 -13.92
N ASP A 48 9.66 7.46 -13.06
CA ASP A 48 10.93 8.12 -13.41
C ASP A 48 12.06 7.13 -13.68
N SER A 49 12.01 5.92 -13.12
CA SER A 49 12.98 4.85 -13.42
C SER A 49 12.80 4.25 -14.81
N GLY A 50 11.79 4.66 -15.58
CA GLY A 50 11.47 4.12 -16.89
C GLY A 50 10.73 2.78 -16.85
N ALA A 51 10.18 2.38 -15.69
CA ALA A 51 9.44 1.13 -15.56
C ALA A 51 8.12 1.20 -16.35
N THR A 52 7.86 0.19 -17.17
CA THR A 52 6.62 0.05 -17.93
C THR A 52 5.66 -0.92 -17.25
N GLY A 53 4.38 -0.57 -17.16
CA GLY A 53 3.36 -1.43 -16.53
C GLY A 53 2.14 -0.64 -16.07
N HIS A 54 1.19 -1.33 -15.44
CA HIS A 54 -0.03 -0.74 -14.90
C HIS A 54 0.18 -0.13 -13.50
N TRP A 55 1.19 0.72 -13.34
CA TRP A 55 1.63 1.24 -12.05
C TRP A 55 0.60 2.13 -11.37
N ASP A 56 -0.13 2.94 -12.15
CA ASP A 56 -1.22 3.78 -11.63
C ASP A 56 -2.32 2.92 -10.97
N ARG A 57 -2.74 1.85 -11.65
CA ARG A 57 -3.76 0.93 -11.13
C ARG A 57 -3.25 0.15 -9.92
N ALA A 58 -1.99 -0.31 -9.96
CA ALA A 58 -1.37 -1.00 -8.83
C ALA A 58 -1.30 -0.11 -7.58
N ALA A 59 -0.96 1.18 -7.75
CA ALA A 59 -0.92 2.15 -6.65
C ALA A 59 -2.33 2.40 -6.07
N GLU A 60 -3.35 2.49 -6.92
CA GLU A 60 -4.74 2.63 -6.49
C GLU A 60 -5.21 1.43 -5.65
N ILE A 61 -4.98 0.21 -6.14
CA ILE A 61 -5.34 -1.01 -5.41
C ILE A 61 -4.59 -1.07 -4.07
N PHE A 62 -3.29 -0.80 -4.07
CA PHE A 62 -2.50 -0.78 -2.84
C PHE A 62 -3.04 0.23 -1.82
N ASP A 63 -3.31 1.47 -2.23
CA ASP A 63 -3.87 2.50 -1.35
C ASP A 63 -5.21 2.06 -0.75
N GLN A 64 -6.12 1.55 -1.58
CA GLN A 64 -7.41 1.05 -1.13
C GLN A 64 -7.24 -0.05 -0.07
N MET A 65 -6.44 -1.07 -0.36
CA MET A 65 -6.31 -2.20 0.56
C MET A 65 -5.50 -1.89 1.82
N ALA A 66 -4.51 -1.01 1.74
CA ALA A 66 -3.71 -0.61 2.89
C ALA A 66 -4.48 0.31 3.83
N THR A 67 -5.43 1.12 3.31
CA THR A 67 -6.16 2.11 4.10
C THR A 67 -7.59 1.68 4.48
N SER A 68 -8.19 0.70 3.80
CA SER A 68 -9.55 0.19 4.04
C SER A 68 -9.82 -0.17 5.50
N GLU A 69 -11.01 0.19 6.01
CA GLU A 69 -11.46 -0.11 7.37
C GLU A 69 -11.34 -1.59 7.71
N HIS A 70 -11.80 -2.44 6.79
CA HIS A 70 -11.75 -3.89 6.89
C HIS A 70 -10.43 -4.43 6.32
N PHE A 71 -9.90 -5.46 6.97
CA PHE A 71 -8.76 -6.17 6.45
C PHE A 71 -9.22 -7.23 5.44
N GLU A 72 -8.95 -6.98 4.16
CA GLU A 72 -9.06 -7.97 3.09
C GLU A 72 -8.07 -9.11 3.34
N GLU A 73 -8.56 -10.34 3.32
CA GLU A 73 -7.77 -11.54 3.67
C GLU A 73 -6.64 -11.80 2.65
N PHE A 74 -6.89 -11.49 1.37
CA PHE A 74 -5.87 -11.61 0.32
C PHE A 74 -5.90 -10.42 -0.66
N LEU A 75 -4.72 -9.87 -0.93
CA LEU A 75 -4.35 -8.99 -2.05
C LEU A 75 -4.90 -9.47 -3.40
N THR A 76 -4.97 -10.78 -3.59
CA THR A 76 -5.37 -11.36 -4.87
C THR A 76 -6.86 -11.25 -5.15
N LEU A 77 -7.72 -11.01 -4.15
CA LEU A 77 -9.17 -10.95 -4.36
C LEU A 77 -9.58 -9.79 -5.27
N PRO A 78 -9.15 -8.53 -5.03
CA PRO A 78 -9.41 -7.44 -5.98
C PRO A 78 -8.66 -7.60 -7.30
N LEU A 79 -7.46 -8.23 -7.30
CA LEU A 79 -6.69 -8.43 -8.53
C LEU A 79 -7.28 -9.49 -9.46
N TYR A 80 -8.04 -10.46 -8.94
CA TYR A 80 -8.69 -11.49 -9.76
C TYR A 80 -9.86 -10.94 -10.60
N GLU A 81 -10.49 -9.85 -10.16
CA GLU A 81 -11.57 -9.19 -10.91
C GLU A 81 -11.06 -8.33 -12.08
N GLU A 82 -9.74 -8.14 -12.19
CA GLU A 82 -9.08 -7.28 -13.18
C GLU A 82 -8.38 -8.09 -14.31
N ILE A 83 -8.50 -9.43 -14.30
CA ILE A 83 -8.00 -10.35 -15.33
C ILE A 83 -9.16 -10.82 -16.20
#